data_AF-A0A972UNY8-F1
#
_entry.id   AF-A0A972UNY8-F1
#
_cell.length_a   1.000
_cell.length_b   1.000
_cell.length_c   1.000
_cell.angle_alpha   90.00
_cell.angle_beta   90.00
_cell.angle_gamma   90.00
#
_symmetry.space_group_name_H-M   'P 1'
#
loop_
_entity.id
_entity.type
_entity.pdbx_description
1 polymer ?
#
loop_
_entity_poly.entity_id
_entity_poly.type
_entity_poly.pdbx_seq_one_letter_code
_entity_poly.pdbx_strand_id
1 'polypeptide(L)' 'MAIEVINCVELAKQEKKRTKVMTTRKMHAWVHYYPNSGDHDEMHCHNQDQTFICFEGQCTMHFPDGGKA' A
#
# COMPACT_ATOMS: atom_id res chain seq x y z
N MET A 1 -18.47 16.82 6.19
CA MET A 1 -18.18 15.52 5.55
C MET A 1 -18.47 14.44 6.56
N ALA A 2 -19.37 13.51 6.23
CA ALA A 2 -19.52 12.30 7.02
C ALA A 2 -18.21 11.48 6.88
N ILE A 3 -17.76 10.89 7.97
CA ILE A 3 -16.60 10.00 7.97
C ILE A 3 -17.02 8.73 7.23
N GLU A 4 -16.25 8.33 6.22
CA GLU A 4 -16.37 7.01 5.61
C GLU A 4 -15.42 6.06 6.31
N VAL A 5 -15.94 4.92 6.78
CA VAL A 5 -15.14 3.85 7.39
C VAL A 5 -15.09 2.69 6.42
N ILE A 6 -13.88 2.26 6.08
CA ILE A 6 -13.65 1.12 5.18
C ILE A 6 -13.05 -0.05 5.95
N ASN A 7 -13.42 -1.27 5.56
CA ASN A 7 -12.71 -2.48 5.94
C ASN A 7 -11.67 -2.81 4.86
N CYS A 8 -10.40 -2.55 5.14
CA CYS A 8 -9.31 -2.73 4.17
C CYS A 8 -9.19 -4.18 3.66
N VAL A 9 -9.41 -5.17 4.54
CA VAL A 9 -9.26 -6.60 4.19
C VAL A 9 -10.39 -7.04 3.25
N GLU A 10 -11.64 -6.69 3.58
CA GLU A 10 -12.79 -6.98 2.73
C GLU A 10 -12.67 -6.29 1.37
N LEU A 11 -12.29 -5.00 1.35
CA LEU A 11 -12.07 -4.26 0.12
C LEU A 11 -11.01 -4.90 -0.77
N ALA A 12 -9.88 -5.34 -0.19
CA ALA A 12 -8.81 -6.00 -0.94
C ALA A 12 -9.29 -7.32 -1.58
N LYS A 13 -10.02 -8.14 -0.82
CA LYS A 13 -10.55 -9.43 -1.29
C LYS A 13 -11.65 -9.28 -2.35
N GLN A 14 -12.41 -8.18 -2.30
CA GLN A 14 -13.41 -7.85 -3.31
C GLN A 14 -12.75 -7.36 -4.61
N GLU A 15 -11.89 -6.35 -4.52
CA GLU A 15 -11.30 -5.70 -5.70
C GLU A 15 -10.20 -6.52 -6.37
N LYS A 16 -9.49 -7.35 -5.58
CA LYS A 16 -8.39 -8.23 -6.01
C LYS A 16 -7.32 -7.53 -6.85
N LYS A 17 -7.10 -6.25 -6.58
CA LYS A 17 -6.13 -5.39 -7.25
C LYS A 17 -5.73 -4.26 -6.30
N ARG A 18 -4.72 -3.50 -6.69
CA ARG A 18 -4.34 -2.28 -5.99
C ARG A 18 -5.44 -1.23 -6.13
N THR A 19 -5.98 -0.77 -5.00
CA THR A 19 -7.14 0.14 -4.97
C THR A 19 -6.77 1.43 -4.27
N LYS A 20 -6.96 2.56 -4.95
CA LYS A 20 -6.79 3.89 -4.36
C LYS A 20 -8.02 4.22 -3.52
N VAL A 21 -7.84 4.40 -2.21
CA VAL A 21 -8.94 4.64 -1.26
C VAL A 21 -9.07 6.10 -0.85
N MET A 22 -7.98 6.87 -0.94
CA MET A 22 -8.02 8.30 -0.68
C MET A 22 -7.00 9.02 -1.55
N THR A 23 -7.41 10.15 -2.12
CA THR A 23 -6.51 11.06 -2.82
C THR A 23 -6.88 12.48 -2.49
N THR A 24 -5.94 13.21 -1.89
CA THR A 24 -6.12 14.60 -1.49
C THR A 24 -4.87 15.39 -1.83
N ARG A 25 -4.88 16.70 -1.54
CA ARG A 25 -3.68 17.53 -1.66
C ARG A 25 -2.56 17.12 -0.69
N LYS A 26 -2.89 16.49 0.44
CA LYS A 26 -1.94 16.25 1.54
C LYS A 26 -1.57 14.78 1.72
N MET A 27 -2.40 13.86 1.23
CA MET A 27 -2.24 12.44 1.47
C MET A 27 -2.88 11.63 0.35
N HIS A 28 -2.19 10.56 -0.03
CA HIS A 28 -2.70 9.50 -0.87
C HIS A 28 -2.66 8.20 -0.06
N ALA A 29 -3.72 7.40 -0.12
CA ALA A 29 -3.79 6.11 0.53
C ALA A 29 -4.30 5.04 -0.44
N TRP A 30 -3.66 3.88 -0.38
CA TRP A 30 -3.87 2.76 -1.29
C TRP A 30 -3.96 1.48 -0.46
N VAL A 31 -4.81 0.56 -0.88
CA VAL A 31 -4.84 -0.83 -0.38
C VAL A 31 -4.24 -1.72 -1.45
N HIS A 32 -3.21 -2.46 -1.10
CA HIS A 32 -2.50 -3.35 -2.00
C HIS A 32 -3.00 -4.78 -1.79
N TYR A 33 -3.20 -5.51 -2.88
CA TYR A 33 -3.58 -6.92 -2.87
C TYR A 33 -2.60 -7.70 -3.74
N TYR A 34 -1.95 -8.69 -3.13
CA TYR A 34 -0.99 -9.58 -3.78
C TYR A 34 -1.60 -10.99 -3.76
N PRO A 35 -2.09 -11.51 -4.90
CA PRO A 35 -2.81 -12.79 -4.95
C PRO A 35 -1.93 -14.01 -4.63
N ASN A 36 -0.62 -13.94 -4.93
CA ASN A 36 0.29 -15.06 -4.76
C ASN A 36 1.42 -14.71 -3.79
N SER A 37 1.91 -15.75 -3.10
CA SER A 37 3.10 -15.62 -2.28
C SER A 37 4.31 -15.28 -3.15
N GLY A 38 5.03 -14.21 -2.79
CA GLY A 38 6.22 -13.75 -3.52
C GLY A 38 5.94 -12.69 -4.58
N ASP A 39 4.66 -12.36 -4.84
CA ASP A 39 4.33 -11.17 -5.62
C ASP A 39 4.93 -9.94 -4.94
N HIS A 40 5.57 -9.09 -5.73
CA HIS A 40 6.25 -7.89 -5.26
C HIS A 40 6.14 -6.77 -6.29
N ASP A 41 6.32 -5.55 -5.82
CA ASP A 41 6.50 -4.40 -6.68
C ASP A 41 7.99 -4.21 -7.01
N GLU A 42 8.26 -3.62 -8.18
CA GLU A 42 9.62 -3.22 -8.57
C GLU A 42 10.20 -2.19 -7.58
N MET A 43 11.51 -2.25 -7.36
CA MET A 43 12.20 -1.30 -6.48
C MET A 43 12.11 0.13 -7.04
N HIS A 44 11.64 1.08 -6.24
CA HIS A 44 11.51 2.49 -6.62
C HIS A 44 11.59 3.42 -5.41
N CYS A 45 11.65 4.73 -5.66
CA CYS A 45 11.68 5.76 -4.63
C CYS A 45 10.46 6.68 -4.69
N HIS A 46 10.11 7.23 -3.53
CA HIS A 46 9.15 8.32 -3.40
C HIS A 46 9.85 9.55 -2.84
N ASN A 47 9.39 10.74 -3.23
CA ASN A 47 9.92 12.02 -2.76
C ASN A 47 9.22 12.51 -1.47
N GLN A 48 8.37 11.69 -0.85
CA GLN A 48 7.60 11.99 0.35
C GLN A 48 7.60 10.77 1.28
N ASP A 49 7.38 11.01 2.56
CA ASP A 49 7.32 9.95 3.57
C ASP A 49 6.18 8.97 3.31
N GLN A 50 6.43 7.70 3.64
CA GLN A 50 5.46 6.62 3.51
C GLN A 50 5.30 5.84 4.80
N THR A 51 4.11 5.30 5.01
CA THR A 51 3.81 4.37 6.09
C THR A 51 3.13 3.15 5.49
N PHE A 52 3.55 1.97 5.94
CA PHE A 52 3.02 0.69 5.48
C PHE A 52 2.45 -0.08 6.68
N ILE A 53 1.31 -0.73 6.47
CA ILE A 53 0.66 -1.59 7.46
C ILE A 53 0.32 -2.90 6.77
N CYS A 54 0.80 -4.02 7.31
CA CYS A 54 0.43 -5.35 6.86
C CYS A 54 -0.83 -5.79 7.62
N PHE A 55 -1.98 -5.79 6.94
CA PHE A 55 -3.26 -6.18 7.54
C PHE A 55 -3.48 -7.70 7.57
N GLU A 56 -2.96 -8.44 6.59
CA GLU A 56 -3.13 -9.89 6.46
C GLU A 56 -1.89 -10.52 5.77
N GLY A 57 -1.52 -11.73 6.18
CA GLY A 57 -0.37 -12.45 5.65
C GLY A 57 0.96 -11.99 6.25
N GLN A 58 2.02 -12.05 5.44
CA GLN A 58 3.36 -11.59 5.80
C GLN A 58 3.95 -10.80 4.64
N CYS A 59 4.63 -9.71 4.96
CA CYS A 59 5.34 -8.88 4.00
C CYS A 59 6.77 -8.68 4.48
N THR A 60 7.72 -8.76 3.54
CA THR A 60 9.11 -8.33 3.75
C THR A 60 9.30 -7.03 3.02
N MET A 61 9.76 -6.00 3.71
CA MET A 61 10.12 -4.73 3.09
C MET A 61 11.64 -4.59 3.06
N HIS A 62 12.16 -4.19 1.89
CA HIS A 62 13.58 -3.95 1.69
C HIS A 62 13.81 -2.47 1.43
N PHE A 63 14.49 -1.81 2.36
CA PHE A 63 14.91 -0.41 2.24
C PHE A 63 16.43 -0.42 2.08
N PRO A 64 16.97 -0.43 0.86
CA PRO A 64 18.40 -0.34 0.66
C PRO A 64 18.87 1.02 1.18
N ASP A 65 19.93 1.03 1.99
CA ASP A 65 20.59 2.25 2.40
C ASP A 65 21.06 2.97 1.12
N GLY A 66 20.48 4.15 0.87
CA GLY A 66 20.62 4.88 -0.39
C GLY A 66 22.06 5.28 -0.70
N GLY A 67 22.82 4.36 -1.31
CA GLY A 67 24.02 4.67 -2.05
C GLY A 67 23.69 5.53 -3.25
N LYS A 68 23.47 6.83 -3.00
CA LYS A 68 23.08 7.91 -3.92
C LYS A 68 21.80 7.63 -4.72
N ALA A 69 20.73 8.31 -4.33
CA ALA A 69 19.57 8.56 -5.19
C ALA A 69 19.97 9.35 -6.44
#